data_AF-A0A1E4G2H4-F1
#
_entry.id   AF-A0A1E4G2H4-F1
#
_cell.length_a   1.000
_cell.length_b   1.000
_cell.length_c   1.000
_cell.angle_alpha   90.00
_cell.angle_beta   90.00
_cell.angle_gamma   90.00
#
_symmetry.space_group_name_H-M   'P 1'
#
loop_
_entity.id
_entity.type
_entity.pdbx_description
1 polymer ?
#
loop_
_entity_poly.entity_id
_entity_poly.type
_entity_poly.pdbx_seq_one_letter_code
_entity_poly.pdbx_strand_id
1 'polypeptide(L)' 'MTTPSQRYADRVHRQALAWVQGRPYHNAIDDECCPDFSCCMPALFTHDDDKRWQQYHREHGRLN' A
#
# COMPACT_ATOMS: atom_id res chain seq x y z
N MET A 1 13.40 17.14 -11.48
CA MET A 1 14.11 16.01 -10.85
C MET A 1 13.36 15.66 -9.58
N THR A 2 12.91 14.41 -9.41
CA THR A 2 12.25 13.97 -8.16
C THR A 2 13.29 13.62 -7.11
N THR A 3 13.06 14.05 -5.87
CA THR A 3 13.90 13.70 -4.73
C THR A 3 13.75 12.21 -4.38
N PRO A 4 14.72 11.60 -3.68
CA PRO A 4 14.59 10.24 -3.16
C PRO A 4 13.31 10.04 -2.32
N SER A 5 12.94 11.04 -1.51
CA SER A 5 11.73 11.00 -0.69
C SER A 5 10.45 10.99 -1.52
N GLN A 6 10.39 11.76 -2.62
CA GLN A 6 9.25 11.74 -3.54
C GLN A 6 9.11 10.36 -4.20
N ARG A 7 10.23 9.76 -4.63
CA ARG A 7 10.20 8.42 -5.23
C ARG A 7 9.73 7.35 -4.26
N TYR A 8 10.10 7.47 -2.97
CA TYR A 8 9.62 6.57 -1.93
C TYR A 8 8.11 6.74 -1.71
N ALA A 9 7.63 7.97 -1.55
CA ALA A 9 6.20 8.26 -1.40
C ALA A 9 5.36 7.70 -2.57
N ASP A 10 5.84 7.83 -3.81
CA ASP A 10 5.19 7.26 -4.99
C ASP A 10 5.08 5.72 -4.92
N ARG A 11 6.12 5.04 -4.42
CA ARG A 11 6.14 3.58 -4.29
C ARG A 11 5.19 3.10 -3.19
N VAL A 12 5.21 3.76 -2.03
CA VAL A 12 4.26 3.50 -0.94
C VAL A 12 2.82 3.70 -1.42
N HIS A 13 2.55 4.80 -2.12
CA HIS A 13 1.22 5.08 -2.66
C HIS A 13 0.75 4.00 -3.64
N ARG A 14 1.61 3.56 -4.57
CA ARG A 14 1.29 2.47 -5.51
C ARG A 14 1.06 1.14 -4.79
N GLN A 15 1.82 0.87 -3.73
CA GLN A 15 1.66 -0.34 -2.93
C GLN A 15 0.31 -0.35 -2.21
N ALA A 16 -0.02 0.74 -1.54
CA ALA A 16 -1.30 0.90 -0.86
C ALA A 16 -2.48 0.84 -1.85
N LEU A 17 -2.35 1.48 -3.02
CA LEU A 17 -3.39 1.46 -4.05
C LEU A 17 -3.61 0.06 -4.65
N ALA A 18 -2.55 -0.70 -4.92
CA ALA A 18 -2.66 -2.07 -5.39
C ALA A 18 -3.29 -2.98 -4.31
N TRP A 19 -2.90 -2.78 -3.05
CA TRP A 19 -3.48 -3.50 -1.92
C TRP A 19 -4.98 -3.27 -1.80
N VAL A 20 -5.49 -2.02 -1.86
CA VAL A 20 -6.95 -1.77 -1.83
C VAL A 20 -7.68 -2.32 -3.06
N GLN A 21 -7.00 -2.46 -4.19
CA GLN A 21 -7.53 -3.09 -5.40
C GLN A 21 -7.51 -4.63 -5.37
N GLY A 22 -7.04 -5.24 -4.28
CA GLY A 22 -7.04 -6.69 -4.10
C GLY A 22 -5.81 -7.39 -4.67
N ARG A 23 -4.74 -6.62 -4.86
CA ARG A 23 -3.48 -7.10 -5.42
C ARG A 23 -2.34 -6.77 -4.45
N PRO A 24 -2.31 -7.39 -3.25
CA PRO A 24 -1.23 -7.17 -2.32
C PRO A 24 0.11 -7.56 -2.95
N TYR A 25 1.14 -6.73 -2.79
CA TYR A 25 2.48 -7.05 -3.28
C TYR A 25 3.57 -6.51 -2.33
N HIS A 26 4.70 -7.20 -2.32
CA HIS A 26 5.91 -6.80 -1.60
C HIS A 26 6.76 -5.90 -2.48
N ASN A 27 7.07 -4.71 -2.00
CA ASN A 27 7.91 -3.76 -2.72
C ASN A 27 9.39 -4.12 -2.51
N ALA A 28 9.97 -4.85 -3.45
CA ALA A 28 11.36 -5.30 -3.38
C ALA A 28 12.41 -4.17 -3.47
N ILE A 29 12.02 -2.94 -3.85
CA ILE A 29 12.97 -1.81 -3.90
C ILE A 29 13.31 -1.32 -2.49
N ASP A 30 12.29 -1.26 -1.62
CA ASP A 30 12.43 -0.79 -0.23
C ASP A 30 12.38 -1.95 0.78
N ASP A 31 12.13 -3.18 0.29
CA ASP A 31 11.89 -4.39 1.07
C ASP A 31 10.69 -4.29 2.03
N GLU A 32 9.63 -3.62 1.57
CA GLU A 32 8.44 -3.32 2.38
C GLU A 32 7.21 -4.14 1.97
N CYS A 33 6.46 -4.61 2.96
CA CYS A 33 5.19 -5.29 2.76
C CYS A 33 4.03 -4.32 2.53
N CYS A 34 2.93 -4.82 1.94
CA CYS A 34 1.66 -4.10 1.93
C CYS A 34 1.07 -3.95 3.35
N PRO A 35 0.06 -3.08 3.56
CA PRO A 35 -0.40 -2.69 4.90
C PRO A 35 -0.85 -3.82 5.84
N ASP A 36 -1.36 -4.93 5.30
CA ASP A 36 -1.78 -6.12 6.08
C ASP A 36 -0.81 -7.32 5.97
N PHE A 37 0.38 -7.11 5.40
CA PHE A 37 1.41 -8.14 5.17
C PHE A 37 0.97 -9.33 4.29
N SER A 38 -0.19 -9.23 3.65
CA SER A 38 -0.76 -10.34 2.87
C SER A 38 0.04 -10.71 1.62
N CYS A 39 0.93 -9.83 1.16
CA CYS A 39 1.89 -10.14 0.10
C CYS A 39 2.88 -11.26 0.49
N CYS A 40 3.19 -11.39 1.77
CA CYS A 40 4.08 -12.42 2.32
C CYS A 40 3.32 -13.50 3.08
N MET A 41 2.17 -13.15 3.65
CA MET A 41 1.31 -14.06 4.41
C MET A 41 -0.13 -14.00 3.88
N PRO A 42 -0.47 -14.72 2.80
CA PRO A 42 -1.78 -14.60 2.14
C PRO A 42 -3.00 -14.80 3.07
N ALA A 43 -2.85 -15.55 4.16
CA ALA A 43 -3.89 -15.74 5.17
C ALA A 43 -4.30 -14.46 5.92
N LEU A 44 -3.49 -13.40 5.88
CA LEU A 44 -3.77 -12.10 6.50
C LEU A 44 -4.54 -11.14 5.58
N PHE A 45 -4.83 -11.55 4.35
CA PHE A 45 -5.48 -10.66 3.39
C PHE A 45 -6.86 -10.23 3.89
N THR A 46 -7.04 -8.92 4.02
CA THR A 46 -8.34 -8.35 4.38
C THR A 46 -9.28 -8.38 3.18
N HIS A 47 -10.22 -9.32 3.16
CA HIS A 47 -11.27 -9.43 2.13
C HIS A 47 -12.39 -8.39 2.26
N ASP A 48 -12.29 -7.47 3.23
CA ASP A 48 -13.24 -6.40 3.45
C ASP A 48 -12.78 -5.15 2.69
N ASP A 49 -13.33 -4.96 1.48
CA ASP A 49 -12.96 -3.88 0.57
C ASP A 49 -13.14 -2.50 1.22
N ASP A 50 -14.23 -2.30 1.95
CA ASP A 50 -14.53 -1.05 2.63
C ASP A 50 -13.47 -0.73 3.69
N LYS A 51 -13.03 -1.73 4.47
CA LYS A 51 -11.93 -1.53 5.45
C LYS A 51 -10.62 -1.13 4.77
N ARG A 52 -10.28 -1.76 3.64
CA ARG A 52 -9.05 -1.44 2.91
C ARG A 52 -9.08 0.00 2.39
N TRP A 53 -10.19 0.43 1.80
CA TRP A 53 -10.37 1.82 1.36
C TRP A 53 -10.40 2.83 2.51
N GLN A 54 -11.07 2.52 3.62
CA GLN A 54 -11.06 3.38 4.81
C GLN A 54 -9.65 3.59 5.37
N GLN A 55 -8.85 2.52 5.44
CA GLN A 55 -7.45 2.63 5.88
C GLN A 55 -6.63 3.46 4.90
N TYR A 56 -6.75 3.20 3.60
CA TYR A 56 -6.06 3.98 2.57
C TYR A 56 -6.39 5.47 2.63
N HIS A 57 -7.67 5.84 2.79
CA HIS A 57 -8.05 7.25 2.92
C HIS A 57 -7.56 7.89 4.22
N ARG A 58 -7.47 7.13 5.33
CA ARG A 58 -6.90 7.64 6.59
C ARG A 58 -5.41 7.97 6.44
N GLU A 59 -4.67 7.13 5.73
CA GLU A 59 -3.21 7.24 5.59
C GLU A 59 -2.79 8.17 4.44
N HIS A 60 -3.56 8.21 3.35
CA HIS A 60 -3.21 8.92 2.10
C HIS A 60 -4.19 10.00 1.67
N GLY A 61 -5.37 10.13 2.31
CA GLY A 61 -6.40 11.12 1.93
C GLY A 61 -6.04 12.58 2.18
N ARG A 62 -4.92 12.85 2.86
CA ARG A 62 -4.38 14.21 3.10
C ARG A 62 -3.48 14.75 1.98
N LEU A 63 -3.26 13.98 0.90
CA LEU A 63 -2.35 14.36 -0.19
C LEU A 63 -3.02 15.18 -1.32
N ASN A 64 -4.19 15.79 -1.07
CA ASN A 64 -4.83 16.74 -1.97
C ASN A 64 -4.74 18.17 -1.44
#